data_AF-A0A7X7XG39-F1
#
_entry.id   AF-A0A7X7XG39-F1
#
_cell.length_a   1.000
_cell.length_b   1.000
_cell.length_c   1.000
_cell.angle_alpha   90.00
_cell.angle_beta   90.00
_cell.angle_gamma   90.00
#
_symmetry.space_group_name_H-M   'P 1'
#
loop_
_entity.id
_entity.type
_entity.pdbx_description
1 polymer ?
#
loop_
_entity_poly.entity_id
_entity_poly.type
_entity_poly.pdbx_seq_one_letter_code
_entity_poly.pdbx_strand_id
1 'polypeptide(L)'
;MDERSDLFSLGVIFYEMLSGTRPFEGPSPLATIVAIANEPPRELPREANVPAPLRQVIESLLAKDHEARYPSASELLADLRALADEDTRADTTIRRAAVRLHRRRRRLALIAAGAALAA
;
A
#
# COMPACT_ATOMS: atom_id res chain seq x y z
N MET A 1 -13.23 15.37 -22.39
CA MET A 1 -12.74 14.23 -21.59
C MET A 1 -11.81 14.80 -20.54
N ASP A 2 -11.96 14.36 -19.30
CA ASP A 2 -11.14 14.77 -18.17
C ASP A 2 -10.18 13.61 -17.85
N GLU A 3 -8.87 13.87 -17.80
CA GLU A 3 -7.84 12.87 -17.47
C GLU A 3 -8.07 12.22 -16.10
N ARG A 4 -8.75 12.94 -15.19
CA ARG A 4 -9.11 12.44 -13.87
C ARG A 4 -10.18 11.33 -13.91
N SER A 5 -10.86 11.16 -15.05
CA SER A 5 -11.76 10.01 -15.29
C SER A 5 -10.97 8.72 -15.50
N ASP A 6 -9.83 8.79 -16.19
CA ASP A 6 -8.94 7.64 -16.37
C ASP A 6 -8.27 7.27 -15.04
N LEU A 7 -7.89 8.28 -14.23
CA LEU A 7 -7.36 8.08 -12.88
C LEU A 7 -8.38 7.41 -11.94
N PHE A 8 -9.66 7.80 -12.02
CA PHE A 8 -10.71 7.12 -11.26
C PHE A 8 -10.83 5.64 -11.67
N SER A 9 -10.82 5.35 -12.97
CA SER A 9 -10.88 3.98 -13.49
C SER A 9 -9.66 3.16 -13.05
N LEU A 10 -8.47 3.76 -13.02
CA LEU A 10 -7.27 3.15 -12.48
C LEU A 10 -7.40 2.84 -10.98
N GLY A 11 -8.00 3.75 -10.21
CA GLY A 11 -8.32 3.53 -8.79
C GLY A 11 -9.21 2.31 -8.57
N VAL A 12 -10.22 2.11 -9.43
CA VAL A 12 -11.08 0.91 -9.39
C VAL A 12 -10.27 -0.37 -9.62
N ILE A 13 -9.38 -0.36 -10.61
CA ILE A 13 -8.52 -1.51 -10.91
C ILE A 13 -7.55 -1.78 -9.75
N PHE A 14 -6.94 -0.75 -9.18
CA PHE A 14 -6.04 -0.88 -8.02
C PHE A 14 -6.76 -1.49 -6.81
N TYR A 15 -7.95 -0.99 -6.50
CA TYR A 15 -8.78 -1.54 -5.44
C TYR A 15 -9.08 -3.03 -5.68
N GLU A 16 -9.49 -3.40 -6.89
CA GLU A 16 -9.85 -4.78 -7.24
C GLU A 16 -8.65 -5.71 -7.19
N MET A 17 -7.49 -5.28 -7.67
CA MET A 17 -6.24 -6.06 -7.58
C MET A 17 -5.79 -6.31 -6.13
N LEU A 18 -6.01 -5.33 -5.24
CA LEU A 18 -5.57 -5.44 -3.84
C LEU A 18 -6.57 -6.19 -2.95
N SER A 19 -7.87 -6.08 -3.24
CA SER A 19 -8.93 -6.67 -2.39
C SER A 19 -9.57 -7.93 -2.97
N GLY A 20 -9.41 -8.19 -4.27
CA GLY A 20 -10.14 -9.24 -4.98
C GLY A 20 -11.63 -8.95 -5.18
N THR A 21 -12.10 -7.75 -4.85
CA THR A 21 -13.52 -7.33 -4.95
C THR A 21 -13.63 -5.95 -5.56
N ARG A 22 -14.81 -5.57 -6.03
CA ARG A 22 -15.02 -4.23 -6.61
C ARG A 22 -15.36 -3.19 -5.53
N PRO A 23 -14.91 -1.93 -5.70
CA PRO A 23 -15.25 -0.85 -4.77
C PRO A 23 -16.72 -0.43 -4.88
N PHE A 24 -17.35 -0.64 -6.04
CA PHE A 24 -18.76 -0.34 -6.32
C PHE A 24 -19.43 -1.53 -6.98
N GLU A 25 -20.59 -1.91 -6.47
CA GLU A 25 -21.35 -3.05 -6.99
C GLU A 25 -22.82 -2.95 -6.57
N GLY A 26 -23.73 -3.11 -7.52
CA GLY A 26 -25.17 -3.16 -7.29
C GLY A 26 -25.81 -4.42 -7.90
N PRO A 27 -27.09 -4.71 -7.57
CA PRO A 27 -27.79 -5.91 -8.04
C PRO A 27 -28.10 -5.92 -9.55
N SER A 28 -27.82 -4.83 -10.26
CA SER A 28 -27.98 -4.70 -11.71
C SER A 28 -26.93 -3.73 -12.27
N PRO A 29 -26.66 -3.74 -13.59
CA PRO A 29 -25.74 -2.79 -14.21
C PRO A 29 -26.12 -1.33 -13.94
N LEU A 30 -27.41 -1.01 -13.99
CA LEU A 30 -27.90 0.34 -13.69
C LEU A 30 -27.64 0.72 -12.22
N ALA A 31 -27.89 -0.21 -11.29
CA ALA A 31 -27.60 0.03 -9.88
C ALA A 31 -26.10 0.24 -9.63
N THR A 32 -25.23 -0.51 -10.31
CA THR A 32 -23.77 -0.30 -10.23
C THR A 32 -23.36 1.07 -10.77
N ILE A 33 -23.94 1.54 -11.88
CA ILE A 33 -23.68 2.89 -12.40
C ILE A 33 -24.11 3.96 -11.38
N VAL A 34 -25.28 3.79 -10.75
CA VAL A 34 -25.76 4.68 -9.69
C VAL A 34 -24.80 4.69 -8.49
N ALA A 35 -24.29 3.53 -8.07
CA ALA A 35 -23.32 3.42 -7.00
C ALA A 35 -21.97 4.10 -7.36
N ILE A 36 -21.48 3.90 -8.59
CA ILE A 36 -20.28 4.59 -9.09
C ILE A 36 -20.47 6.11 -9.06
N ALA A 37 -21.66 6.62 -9.37
CA ALA A 37 -21.92 8.05 -9.36
C ALA A 37 -22.08 8.63 -7.93
N ASN A 38 -22.74 7.92 -7.02
CA ASN A 38 -23.29 8.53 -5.81
C ASN A 38 -22.80 7.92 -4.48
N GLU A 39 -22.41 6.65 -4.47
CA GLU A 39 -22.09 5.94 -3.22
C GLU A 39 -20.57 5.97 -2.96
N PRO A 40 -20.12 6.14 -1.71
CA PRO A 40 -18.69 6.02 -1.39
C PRO A 40 -18.16 4.62 -1.75
N PRO A 41 -16.87 4.48 -2.09
CA PRO A 41 -16.29 3.17 -2.33
C PRO A 41 -16.37 2.32 -1.06
N ARG A 42 -16.55 1.01 -1.22
CA ARG A 42 -16.38 0.06 -0.12
C ARG A 42 -14.98 0.22 0.48
N GLU A 43 -14.87 0.08 1.79
CA GLU A 43 -13.58 0.13 2.47
C GLU A 43 -12.72 -1.07 2.07
N LEU A 44 -11.42 -0.83 1.84
CA LEU A 44 -10.47 -1.89 1.59
C LEU A 44 -10.43 -2.85 2.80
N PRO A 45 -10.59 -4.18 2.59
CA PRO A 45 -10.57 -5.16 3.67
C PRO A 45 -9.30 -5.06 4.51
N ARG A 46 -9.39 -5.40 5.81
CA ARG A 46 -8.22 -5.41 6.69
C ARG A 46 -7.23 -6.50 6.30
N GLU A 47 -7.76 -7.61 5.79
CA GLU A 47 -7.07 -8.82 5.36
C GLU A 47 -6.19 -8.57 4.12
N ALA A 48 -6.50 -7.55 3.31
CA ALA A 48 -5.72 -7.18 2.14
C ALA A 48 -4.31 -6.64 2.48
N ASN A 49 -4.03 -6.37 3.76
CA ASN A 49 -2.72 -5.92 4.26
C ASN A 49 -2.12 -4.72 3.48
N VAL A 50 -2.99 -3.84 2.96
CA VAL A 50 -2.57 -2.66 2.21
C VAL A 50 -1.99 -1.62 3.18
N PRO A 51 -0.76 -1.11 2.97
CA PRO A 51 -0.17 -0.06 3.79
C PRO A 51 -1.02 1.21 3.80
N ALA A 52 -1.10 1.90 4.95
CA ALA A 52 -1.93 3.09 5.11
C ALA A 52 -1.69 4.19 4.05
N PRO A 53 -0.44 4.51 3.65
CA PRO A 53 -0.22 5.49 2.60
C PRO A 53 -0.80 5.08 1.24
N LEU A 54 -0.72 3.79 0.89
CA LEU A 54 -1.31 3.28 -0.35
C LEU A 54 -2.85 3.27 -0.30
N ARG A 55 -3.44 3.06 0.89
CA ARG A 55 -4.89 3.22 1.07
C ARG A 55 -5.34 4.65 0.77
N GLN A 56 -4.60 5.65 1.25
CA GLN A 56 -4.90 7.07 0.96
C GLN A 56 -4.81 7.38 -0.53
N VAL A 57 -3.83 6.83 -1.25
CA VAL A 57 -3.74 6.98 -2.72
C VAL A 57 -5.02 6.45 -3.38
N ILE A 58 -5.49 5.27 -2.98
CA ILE A 58 -6.70 4.64 -3.55
C ILE A 58 -7.95 5.45 -3.20
N GLU A 59 -8.06 5.94 -1.96
CA GLU A 59 -9.15 6.82 -1.52
C GLU A 59 -9.21 8.10 -2.37
N SER A 60 -8.08 8.76 -2.61
CA SER A 60 -7.99 9.95 -3.46
C SER A 60 -8.39 9.65 -4.91
N LEU A 61 -7.95 8.52 -5.49
CA LEU A 61 -8.35 8.13 -6.85
C LEU A 61 -9.86 7.87 -6.97
N LEU A 62 -10.47 7.32 -5.92
CA LEU A 62 -11.89 6.95 -5.89
C LEU A 62 -12.81 8.07 -5.35
N ALA A 63 -12.27 9.27 -5.11
CA ALA A 63 -13.05 10.41 -4.65
C ALA A 63 -14.16 10.77 -5.66
N LYS A 64 -15.35 11.11 -5.15
CA LYS A 64 -16.49 11.48 -6.01
C LYS A 64 -16.34 12.86 -6.60
N ASP A 65 -15.88 13.79 -5.79
CA ASP A 65 -15.41 15.08 -6.28
C ASP A 65 -14.14 14.89 -7.11
N HIS A 66 -14.14 15.35 -8.36
CA HIS A 66 -12.97 15.26 -9.22
C HIS A 66 -11.84 16.17 -8.76
N GLU A 67 -12.12 17.25 -8.01
CA GLU A 67 -11.08 18.15 -7.47
C GLU A 67 -10.34 17.53 -6.28
N ALA A 68 -10.94 16.53 -5.62
CA ALA A 68 -10.29 15.75 -4.58
C ALA A 68 -9.43 14.61 -5.13
N ARG A 69 -9.45 14.37 -6.44
CA ARG A 69 -8.59 13.36 -7.09
C ARG A 69 -7.22 13.94 -7.41
N TYR A 70 -6.29 13.04 -7.70
CA TYR A 70 -5.02 13.42 -8.31
C TYR A 70 -5.27 14.28 -9.56
N PRO A 71 -4.63 15.45 -9.67
CA PRO A 71 -4.87 16.33 -10.79
C PRO A 71 -4.23 15.83 -12.08
N SER A 72 -3.22 14.95 -12.00
CA SER A 72 -2.57 14.33 -13.16
C SER A 72 -1.98 12.96 -12.84
N ALA A 73 -1.73 12.15 -13.88
CA ALA A 73 -1.04 10.87 -13.75
C ALA A 73 0.42 11.02 -13.28
N SER A 74 1.07 12.14 -13.58
CA SER A 74 2.43 12.42 -13.13
C SER A 74 2.52 12.61 -11.62
N GLU A 75 1.51 13.26 -11.02
CA GLU A 75 1.46 13.44 -9.57
C GLU A 75 1.19 12.12 -8.85
N LEU A 76 0.24 11.32 -9.36
CA LEU A 76 0.01 9.96 -8.87
C LEU A 76 1.31 9.13 -8.93
N LEU A 77 2.02 9.16 -10.06
CA LEU A 77 3.25 8.40 -10.25
C LEU A 77 4.36 8.84 -9.30
N ALA A 78 4.46 10.14 -9.00
CA ALA A 78 5.44 10.67 -8.05
C ALA A 78 5.20 10.11 -6.65
N ASP A 79 3.94 10.12 -6.18
CA ASP A 79 3.57 9.56 -4.88
C ASP A 79 3.83 8.06 -4.81
N LEU A 80 3.41 7.30 -5.82
CA LEU A 80 3.65 5.85 -5.87
C LEU A 80 5.14 5.49 -5.82
N ARG A 81 5.99 6.28 -6.48
CA ARG A 81 7.45 6.10 -6.41
C ARG A 81 8.02 6.40 -5.03
N ALA A 82 7.55 7.48 -4.39
CA ALA A 82 7.96 7.81 -3.04
C ALA A 82 7.61 6.68 -2.06
N LEU A 83 6.41 6.11 -2.18
CA LEU A 83 5.98 4.97 -1.36
C LEU A 83 6.83 3.71 -1.59
N ALA A 84 7.14 3.38 -2.85
CA ALA A 84 7.98 2.23 -3.17
C ALA A 84 9.42 2.37 -2.64
N ASP A 85 9.96 3.59 -2.69
CA ASP A 85 11.28 3.90 -2.16
C ASP A 85 11.31 3.82 -0.62
N GLU A 86 10.27 4.29 0.06
CA GLU A 86 10.15 4.17 1.52
C GLU A 86 10.07 2.72 1.98
N ASP A 87 9.28 1.90 1.29
CA ASP A 87 9.15 0.47 1.60
C ASP A 87 10.50 -0.26 1.43
N THR A 88 11.23 0.07 0.35
CA THR A 88 12.58 -0.47 0.10
C THR A 88 13.59 -0.06 1.20
N ARG A 89 13.52 1.18 1.68
CA ARG A 89 14.36 1.66 2.79
C ARG A 89 13.98 0.99 4.11
N ALA A 90 12.69 0.80 4.37
CA ALA A 90 12.20 0.09 5.55
C ALA A 90 12.70 -1.36 5.58
N ASP A 91 12.55 -2.11 4.47
CA ASP A 91 13.06 -3.48 4.37
C ASP A 91 14.58 -3.55 4.58
N THR A 92 15.33 -2.63 3.96
CA THR A 92 16.79 -2.58 4.09
C THR A 92 17.23 -2.29 5.53
N THR A 93 16.55 -1.38 6.24
CA THR A 93 16.90 -1.04 7.63
C THR A 93 16.59 -2.19 8.59
N ILE A 94 15.43 -2.83 8.46
CA ILE A 94 15.05 -4.01 9.25
C ILE A 94 16.04 -5.14 9.00
N ARG A 95 16.36 -5.44 7.73
CA ARG A 95 17.32 -6.50 7.38
C ARG A 95 18.72 -6.22 7.93
N ARG A 96 19.20 -4.98 7.85
CA ARG A 96 20.48 -4.56 8.46
C ARG A 96 20.48 -4.68 9.98
N ALA A 97 19.38 -4.34 10.65
CA ALA A 97 19.24 -4.51 12.10
C ALA A 97 19.29 -5.99 12.49
N ALA A 98 18.56 -6.86 11.77
CA ALA A 98 18.55 -8.29 11.99
C ALA A 98 19.94 -8.93 11.83
N VAL A 99 20.68 -8.59 10.76
CA VAL A 99 22.05 -9.08 10.53
C VAL A 99 23.01 -8.64 11.64
N ARG A 100 22.89 -7.39 12.12
CA ARG A 100 23.72 -6.88 13.22
C ARG A 100 23.45 -7.62 14.53
N LEU A 101 22.18 -7.85 14.87
CA LEU A 101 21.81 -8.61 16.06
C LEU A 101 22.33 -10.06 15.99
N HIS A 102 22.18 -10.71 14.84
CA HIS A 102 22.66 -12.08 14.63
C HIS A 102 24.20 -12.19 14.79
N ARG A 103 24.96 -11.26 14.20
CA ARG A 103 26.42 -11.20 14.37
C ARG A 103 26.82 -10.93 15.82
N ARG A 104 26.12 -10.02 16.52
CA ARG A 104 26.38 -9.71 17.92
C ARG A 104 26.13 -10.94 18.81
N ARG A 105 25.02 -11.65 18.61
CA ARG A 105 24.72 -12.91 19.32
C ARG A 105 25.78 -13.99 19.07
N ARG A 106 26.20 -14.20 17.83
CA ARG A 106 27.27 -15.17 17.49
C ARG A 106 28.61 -14.82 18.14
N ARG A 107 28.99 -13.54 18.15
CA ARG A 107 30.21 -13.08 18.83
C ARG A 107 30.15 -13.30 20.34
N LEU A 108 29.03 -12.95 20.97
CA LEU A 108 28.84 -13.17 22.41
C LEU A 108 28.86 -14.66 22.77
N ALA A 109 28.26 -15.52 21.95
CA ALA A 109 28.30 -16.98 22.16
C ALA A 109 29.73 -17.55 22.07
N LEU A 110 30.56 -17.06 21.15
CA LEU A 110 31.97 -17.47 21.05
C LEU A 110 32.80 -17.01 22.26
N ILE A 111 32.56 -15.79 22.76
CA ILE A 111 33.23 -15.28 23.97
C ILE A 111 32.83 -16.11 25.20
N ALA A 112 31.53 -16.40 25.36
CA ALA A 112 31.04 -17.21 26.46
C ALA A 112 31.58 -18.66 26.41
N ALA A 113 31.63 -19.27 25.21
CA ALA A 113 32.21 -20.60 25.04
C ALA A 113 33.71 -20.63 25.36
N GLY A 114 34.48 -19.61 24.93
CA GLY A 114 35.90 -19.51 25.25
C GLY A 114 36.18 -19.32 26.74
N ALA A 115 35.34 -18.55 27.45
CA ALA A 115 35.45 -18.38 28.89
C ALA A 115 35.13 -19.66 29.67
N ALA A 116 34.19 -20.49 29.18
CA ALA A 116 33.83 -21.76 29.81
C ALA A 116 34.88 -22.87 29.64
N LEU A 117 35.76 -22.78 28.63
CA LEU A 117 36.86 -23.72 28.39
C LEU A 117 38.14 -23.40 29.17
N ALA A 118 38.22 -22.20 29.77
CA ALA A 118 39.39 -21.72 30.51
C ALA A 118 39.21 -21.78 32.05
N ALA A 119 38.08 -22.33 32.52
CA ALA A 119 37.75 -22.55 33.93
C ALA A 119 37.71 -24.06 34.22
#